data_AF-A0AAV5GEJ3-F1
#
_entry.id   AF-A0AAV5GEJ3-F1
#
_cell.length_a   1.000
_cell.length_b   1.000
_cell.length_c   1.000
_cell.angle_alpha   90.00
_cell.angle_beta   90.00
_cell.angle_gamma   90.00
#
_symmetry.space_group_name_H-M   'P 1'
#
loop_
_entity.id
_entity.type
_entity.pdbx_description
1 polymer ?
#
loop_
_entity_poly.entity_id
_entity_poly.type
_entity_poly.pdbx_seq_one_letter_code
_entity_poly.pdbx_strand_id
1 'polypeptide(L)'
;MSAISNHQSGDPAIQNPQRIATDSDYHKNLYMPSRLTTSEGSTTAIKIVGVPKPACPIPGLPATTLVFDESTGLTRAVVNAAELTGIRTAKSSRATTVIDRLVSEFASVAFNLSTAETTSEVVKQADIICTCVPSTAPLFDAEDLKAGVHINAIGSYTPSMQEFPPSLISPSAPSTSPSSPRIPTVLTDSTPACLAEAGELIAAQIPASHLVELGTLLDPASGEARQDAETEARIGKLRERGRSLFKCVGIGGMDVAITKLVVDEAERLGLGARVAF
;
A
#
# COMPACT_ATOMS: atom_id res chain seq x y z
N MET A 1 -1.42 11.86 5.03
CA MET A 1 -2.62 11.86 4.17
C MET A 1 -2.39 12.56 2.84
N SER A 2 -1.65 13.69 2.82
CA SER A 2 -1.24 14.40 1.60
C SER A 2 -0.59 13.54 0.50
N ALA A 3 0.10 12.45 0.85
CA ALA A 3 0.73 11.54 -0.11
C ALA A 3 -0.22 10.87 -1.12
N ILE A 4 -1.47 10.66 -0.69
CA ILE A 4 -2.48 9.91 -1.44
C ILE A 4 -3.70 10.78 -1.75
N SER A 5 -3.98 11.86 -0.99
CA SER A 5 -5.14 12.71 -1.23
C SER A 5 -5.02 13.52 -2.53
N ASN A 6 -6.03 13.43 -3.41
CA ASN A 6 -6.06 14.27 -4.60
C ASN A 6 -6.41 15.71 -4.21
N HIS A 7 -5.54 16.65 -4.54
CA HIS A 7 -5.74 18.07 -4.30
C HIS A 7 -6.81 18.67 -5.23
N GLN A 8 -7.47 19.73 -4.77
CA GLN A 8 -8.50 20.44 -5.55
C GLN A 8 -7.89 21.14 -6.79
N SER A 9 -8.76 21.51 -7.73
CA SER A 9 -8.38 22.24 -8.95
C SER A 9 -7.63 23.53 -8.61
N GLY A 10 -6.35 23.62 -9.00
CA GLY A 10 -5.50 24.82 -8.84
C GLY A 10 -4.20 24.58 -8.08
N ASP A 11 -4.11 23.52 -7.28
CA ASP A 11 -2.86 23.11 -6.61
C ASP A 11 -1.90 22.41 -7.59
N PRO A 12 -0.57 22.51 -7.41
CA PRO A 12 0.38 21.72 -8.18
C PRO A 12 0.11 20.23 -7.96
N ALA A 13 -0.25 19.53 -9.03
CA ALA A 13 -0.56 18.10 -8.98
C ALA A 13 0.58 17.31 -8.31
N ILE A 14 0.20 16.39 -7.42
CA ILE A 14 1.10 15.34 -6.95
C ILE A 14 1.59 14.57 -8.17
N GLN A 15 2.92 14.41 -8.29
CA GLN A 15 3.52 13.65 -9.38
C GLN A 15 4.02 12.32 -8.82
N ASN A 16 3.27 11.26 -9.10
CA ASN A 16 3.62 9.87 -8.76
C ASN A 16 3.82 9.07 -10.05
N PRO A 17 4.92 9.30 -10.80
CA PRO A 17 5.23 8.48 -11.97
C PRO A 17 5.32 7.00 -11.59
N GLN A 18 5.00 6.12 -12.55
CA GLN A 18 5.14 4.67 -12.36
C GLN A 18 6.58 4.33 -11.97
N ARG A 19 6.75 3.44 -11.00
CA ARG A 19 8.07 2.97 -10.61
C ARG A 19 8.76 2.28 -11.79
N ILE A 20 10.08 2.41 -11.84
CA ILE A 20 10.92 1.69 -12.81
C ILE A 20 11.66 0.59 -12.06
N ALA A 21 12.06 -0.48 -12.74
CA ALA A 21 12.82 -1.57 -12.12
C ALA A 21 14.07 -1.94 -12.92
N THR A 22 15.12 -2.32 -12.19
CA THR A 22 16.27 -3.07 -12.74
C THR A 22 16.34 -4.42 -12.05
N ASP A 23 16.86 -5.42 -12.76
CA ASP A 23 16.93 -6.80 -12.28
C ASP A 23 18.39 -7.24 -12.21
N SER A 24 18.75 -7.91 -11.13
CA SER A 24 20.06 -8.53 -10.91
C SER A 24 19.89 -9.96 -10.40
N ASP A 25 20.97 -10.72 -10.29
CA ASP A 25 20.93 -12.10 -9.78
C ASP A 25 20.38 -12.19 -8.35
N TYR A 26 20.62 -11.16 -7.53
CA TYR A 26 20.31 -11.18 -6.11
C TYR A 26 19.07 -10.38 -5.73
N HIS A 27 18.70 -9.37 -6.51
CA HIS A 27 17.58 -8.50 -6.17
C HIS A 27 17.00 -7.80 -7.39
N LYS A 28 15.73 -7.41 -7.28
CA LYS A 28 15.10 -6.44 -8.17
C LYS A 28 15.08 -5.08 -7.47
N ASN A 29 15.69 -4.07 -8.07
CA ASN A 29 15.61 -2.70 -7.55
C ASN A 29 14.37 -2.02 -8.12
N LEU A 30 13.61 -1.36 -7.25
CA LEU A 30 12.50 -0.50 -7.62
C LEU A 30 12.88 0.96 -7.36
N TYR A 31 12.76 1.77 -8.40
CA TYR A 31 13.02 3.21 -8.39
C TYR A 31 11.67 3.92 -8.37
N MET A 32 11.38 4.60 -7.25
CA MET A 32 10.07 5.15 -6.94
C MET A 32 10.17 6.67 -6.76
N PRO A 33 10.29 7.45 -7.87
CA PRO A 33 10.31 8.90 -7.79
C PRO A 33 8.92 9.45 -7.48
N SER A 34 8.86 10.53 -6.71
CA SER A 34 7.65 11.29 -6.51
C SER A 34 7.96 12.74 -6.14
N ARG A 35 7.05 13.63 -6.53
CA ARG A 35 7.02 15.01 -6.08
C ARG A 35 5.68 15.27 -5.42
N LEU A 36 5.71 15.52 -4.11
CA LEU A 36 4.55 15.92 -3.33
C LEU A 36 4.51 17.42 -3.19
N THR A 37 3.30 17.98 -3.15
CA THR A 37 3.07 19.36 -2.76
C THR A 37 2.10 19.36 -1.60
N THR A 38 2.45 20.09 -0.54
CA THR A 38 1.64 20.22 0.68
C THR A 38 1.52 21.70 1.06
N SER A 39 0.70 22.01 2.07
CA SER A 39 0.65 23.35 2.66
C SER A 39 1.99 23.82 3.22
N GLU A 40 2.88 22.87 3.59
CA GLU A 40 4.23 23.13 4.10
C GLU A 40 5.30 23.21 2.99
N GLY A 41 4.88 23.17 1.73
CA GLY A 41 5.76 23.22 0.56
C GLY A 41 5.85 21.91 -0.21
N SER A 42 6.65 21.94 -1.28
CA SER A 42 6.90 20.78 -2.15
C SER A 42 8.12 19.98 -1.70
N THR A 43 8.13 18.68 -2.01
CA THR A 43 9.27 17.80 -1.80
C THR A 43 9.36 16.79 -2.93
N THR A 44 10.50 16.80 -3.63
CA THR A 44 10.88 15.79 -4.61
C THR A 44 11.84 14.81 -3.97
N ALA A 45 11.56 13.52 -4.13
CA ALA A 45 12.44 12.47 -3.67
C ALA A 45 12.30 11.20 -4.52
N ILE A 46 13.31 10.35 -4.45
CA ILE A 46 13.30 9.02 -5.06
C ILE A 46 13.68 7.99 -4.01
N LYS A 47 12.80 7.01 -3.79
CA LYS A 47 13.17 5.81 -3.06
C LYS A 47 13.72 4.77 -4.02
N ILE A 48 14.82 4.16 -3.63
CA ILE A 48 15.40 2.99 -4.28
C ILE A 48 15.29 1.84 -3.26
N VAL A 49 14.51 0.82 -3.58
CA VAL A 49 14.33 -0.36 -2.70
C VAL A 49 14.73 -1.64 -3.43
N GLY A 50 15.60 -2.41 -2.79
CA GLY A 50 16.01 -3.73 -3.26
C GLY A 50 15.07 -4.81 -2.73
N VAL A 51 14.34 -5.45 -3.62
CA VAL A 51 13.54 -6.64 -3.31
C VAL A 51 14.45 -7.86 -3.45
N PRO A 52 14.77 -8.59 -2.37
CA PRO A 52 15.68 -9.73 -2.42
C PRO A 52 15.04 -10.91 -3.18
N LYS A 53 15.86 -11.57 -4.00
CA LYS A 53 15.57 -12.89 -4.58
C LYS A 53 16.01 -14.00 -3.61
N PRO A 54 15.61 -15.27 -3.79
CA PRO A 54 16.01 -16.37 -2.91
C PRO A 54 17.53 -16.53 -2.73
N ALA A 55 18.32 -16.14 -3.73
CA ALA A 55 19.78 -16.18 -3.69
C ALA A 55 20.42 -15.01 -2.92
N CYS A 56 19.66 -14.00 -2.51
CA CYS A 56 20.17 -12.81 -1.82
C CYS A 56 20.74 -13.19 -0.44
N PRO A 57 22.01 -12.86 -0.13
CA PRO A 57 22.63 -13.24 1.15
C PRO A 57 22.20 -12.35 2.32
N ILE A 58 21.56 -11.20 2.05
CA ILE A 58 21.11 -10.26 3.08
C ILE A 58 19.59 -10.35 3.27
N PRO A 59 19.11 -10.41 4.52
CA PRO A 59 17.68 -10.39 4.82
C PRO A 59 17.11 -8.97 4.74
N GLY A 60 15.78 -8.88 4.61
CA GLY A 60 15.03 -7.62 4.67
C GLY A 60 14.90 -6.89 3.33
N LEU A 61 14.42 -5.65 3.40
CA LEU A 61 14.21 -4.76 2.25
C LEU A 61 15.16 -3.55 2.37
N PRO A 62 16.43 -3.67 1.92
CA PRO A 62 17.32 -2.52 1.89
C PRO A 62 16.71 -1.42 1.03
N ALA A 63 16.65 -0.21 1.58
CA ALA A 63 16.13 0.93 0.84
C ALA A 63 16.87 2.21 1.22
N THR A 64 17.01 3.09 0.24
CA THR A 64 17.58 4.43 0.40
C THR A 64 16.67 5.43 -0.27
N THR A 65 16.40 6.55 0.39
CA THR A 65 15.68 7.68 -0.22
C THR A 65 16.64 8.85 -0.38
N LEU A 66 16.65 9.43 -1.58
CA LEU A 66 17.30 10.71 -1.87
C LEU A 66 16.23 11.79 -1.90
N VAL A 67 16.45 12.87 -1.16
CA VAL A 67 15.59 14.07 -1.14
C VAL A 67 16.31 15.20 -1.85
N PHE A 68 15.61 15.88 -2.75
CA PHE A 68 16.16 16.96 -3.55
C PHE A 68 15.68 18.32 -3.05
N ASP A 69 16.56 19.30 -3.13
CA ASP A 69 16.19 20.70 -2.96
C ASP A 69 15.40 21.19 -4.17
N GLU A 70 14.20 21.73 -3.94
CA GLU A 70 13.28 22.14 -5.00
C GLU A 70 13.83 23.31 -5.85
N SER A 71 14.71 24.14 -5.31
CA SER A 71 15.20 25.35 -5.98
C SER A 71 16.46 25.10 -6.81
N THR A 72 17.30 24.18 -6.37
CA THR A 72 18.62 23.92 -6.97
C THR A 72 18.74 22.55 -7.63
N GLY A 73 17.85 21.61 -7.30
CA GLY A 73 17.96 20.21 -7.72
C GLY A 73 19.08 19.42 -7.04
N LEU A 74 19.83 20.04 -6.11
CA LEU A 74 20.88 19.37 -5.36
C LEU A 74 20.29 18.36 -4.37
N THR A 75 21.05 17.32 -4.03
CA THR A 75 20.67 16.38 -2.97
C THR A 75 20.67 17.11 -1.62
N ARG A 76 19.50 17.26 -1.01
CA ARG A 76 19.33 17.84 0.34
C ARG A 76 19.57 16.80 1.43
N ALA A 77 19.09 15.57 1.24
CA ALA A 77 19.22 14.52 2.24
C ALA A 77 19.34 13.11 1.61
N VAL A 78 20.05 12.23 2.31
CA VAL A 78 20.13 10.79 2.02
C VAL A 78 19.67 10.04 3.28
N VAL A 79 18.64 9.22 3.15
CA VAL A 79 18.00 8.55 4.28
C VAL A 79 18.00 7.05 4.06
N ASN A 80 18.45 6.28 5.06
CA ASN A 80 18.22 4.83 5.08
C ASN A 80 16.72 4.60 5.31
N ALA A 81 16.05 4.03 4.31
CA ALA A 81 14.60 3.91 4.24
C ALA A 81 14.10 2.46 4.46
N ALA A 82 14.96 1.55 4.91
CA ALA A 82 14.58 0.16 5.15
C ALA A 82 13.45 0.05 6.20
N GLU A 83 13.61 0.74 7.34
CA GLU A 83 12.57 0.78 8.37
C GLU A 83 11.39 1.67 7.98
N LEU A 84 11.60 2.74 7.19
CA LEU A 84 10.50 3.59 6.69
C LEU A 84 9.53 2.80 5.80
N THR A 85 10.05 1.90 4.98
CA THR A 85 9.22 0.99 4.18
C THR A 85 8.39 0.09 5.12
N GLY A 86 8.99 -0.46 6.17
CA GLY A 86 8.29 -1.29 7.16
C GLY A 86 7.30 -0.55 8.07
N ILE A 87 7.43 0.77 8.23
CA ILE A 87 6.46 1.61 8.97
C ILE A 87 5.20 1.84 8.13
N ARG A 88 5.36 2.08 6.81
CA ARG A 88 4.23 2.35 5.92
C ARG A 88 3.67 1.13 5.18
N THR A 89 4.34 -0.01 5.25
CA THR A 89 3.88 -1.31 4.72
C THR A 89 4.13 -2.37 5.78
N ALA A 90 3.16 -3.26 6.00
CA ALA A 90 3.31 -4.28 7.04
C ALA A 90 4.58 -5.13 6.77
N LYS A 91 5.54 -5.03 7.68
CA LYS A 91 6.81 -5.79 7.62
C LYS A 91 6.52 -7.26 7.91
N SER A 92 6.96 -8.15 7.03
CA SER A 92 6.99 -9.58 7.35
C SER A 92 7.97 -9.79 8.51
N SER A 93 7.41 -10.12 9.67
CA SER A 93 8.17 -10.47 10.87
C SER A 93 7.49 -11.66 11.53
N ARG A 94 8.21 -12.35 12.43
CA ARG A 94 7.62 -13.47 13.16
C ARG A 94 6.37 -12.96 13.88
N ALA A 95 5.28 -13.72 13.80
CA ALA A 95 4.00 -13.30 14.37
C ALA A 95 4.13 -12.90 15.86
N THR A 96 4.97 -13.58 16.62
CA THR A 96 5.27 -13.23 18.02
C THR A 96 5.85 -11.83 18.16
N THR A 97 6.85 -11.46 17.33
CA THR A 97 7.47 -10.13 17.37
C THR A 97 6.48 -9.02 16.99
N VAL A 98 5.59 -9.28 16.03
CA VAL A 98 4.51 -8.34 15.68
C VAL A 98 3.60 -8.13 16.88
N ILE A 99 3.15 -9.21 17.50
CA ILE A 99 2.24 -9.18 18.65
C ILE A 99 2.88 -8.45 19.83
N ASP A 100 4.14 -8.75 20.18
CA ASP A 100 4.84 -8.09 21.28
C ASP A 100 4.90 -6.57 21.08
N ARG A 101 5.18 -6.12 19.85
CA ARG A 101 5.18 -4.70 19.50
C ARG A 101 3.78 -4.10 19.59
N LEU A 102 2.77 -4.76 19.02
CA LEU A 102 1.39 -4.27 19.06
C LEU A 102 0.83 -4.17 20.48
N VAL A 103 1.14 -5.15 21.34
CA VAL A 103 0.77 -5.12 22.77
C VAL A 103 1.44 -3.94 23.48
N SER A 104 2.73 -3.69 23.20
CA SER A 104 3.46 -2.56 23.78
C SER A 104 2.91 -1.21 23.31
N GLU A 105 2.45 -1.11 22.07
CA GLU A 105 2.01 0.14 21.45
C GLU A 105 0.53 0.43 21.71
N PHE A 106 -0.31 -0.60 21.85
CA PHE A 106 -1.77 -0.52 22.02
C PHE A 106 -2.24 -1.30 23.25
N ALA A 107 -1.86 -0.83 24.44
CA ALA A 107 -2.15 -1.51 25.71
C ALA A 107 -3.64 -1.75 26.01
N SER A 108 -4.55 -1.02 25.35
CA SER A 108 -6.02 -1.19 25.49
C SER A 108 -6.62 -2.23 24.55
N VAL A 109 -5.83 -2.82 23.65
CA VAL A 109 -6.28 -3.81 22.67
C VAL A 109 -5.73 -5.18 23.05
N ALA A 110 -6.60 -6.18 23.13
CA ALA A 110 -6.17 -7.55 23.38
C ALA A 110 -5.65 -8.18 22.09
N PHE A 111 -4.39 -8.65 22.11
CA PHE A 111 -3.79 -9.40 21.01
C PHE A 111 -3.58 -10.84 21.45
N ASN A 112 -4.23 -11.76 20.74
CA ASN A 112 -4.05 -13.20 20.94
C ASN A 112 -3.41 -13.79 19.69
N LEU A 113 -2.29 -14.50 19.87
CA LEU A 113 -1.68 -15.26 18.78
C LEU A 113 -2.36 -16.62 18.71
N SER A 114 -3.07 -16.88 17.60
CA SER A 114 -3.56 -18.21 17.26
C SER A 114 -2.83 -18.74 16.03
N THR A 115 -2.58 -20.04 16.03
CA THR A 115 -2.10 -20.79 14.86
C THR A 115 -3.22 -21.67 14.36
N ALA A 116 -3.37 -21.79 13.05
CA ALA A 116 -4.30 -22.71 12.41
C ALA A 116 -3.53 -23.67 11.51
N GLU A 117 -4.13 -24.84 11.23
CA GLU A 117 -3.53 -25.83 10.34
C GLU A 117 -3.65 -25.39 8.87
N THR A 118 -4.71 -24.64 8.55
CA THR A 118 -4.98 -24.15 7.20
C THR A 118 -5.35 -22.67 7.16
N THR A 119 -5.06 -21.99 6.05
CA THR A 119 -5.51 -20.60 5.82
C THR A 119 -7.03 -20.50 5.81
N SER A 120 -7.72 -21.54 5.35
CA SER A 120 -9.18 -21.61 5.28
C SER A 120 -9.85 -21.43 6.66
N GLU A 121 -9.31 -22.08 7.70
CA GLU A 121 -9.83 -22.01 9.06
C GLU A 121 -9.84 -20.58 9.63
N VAL A 122 -8.77 -19.82 9.37
CA VAL A 122 -8.65 -18.44 9.86
C VAL A 122 -9.47 -17.47 9.03
N VAL A 123 -9.50 -17.66 7.70
CA VAL A 123 -10.25 -16.79 6.78
C VAL A 123 -11.76 -16.86 7.05
N LYS A 124 -12.29 -18.05 7.34
CA LYS A 124 -13.71 -18.25 7.70
C LYS A 124 -14.16 -17.48 8.94
N GLN A 125 -13.23 -17.17 9.84
CA GLN A 125 -13.53 -16.51 11.12
C GLN A 125 -13.21 -15.01 11.11
N ALA A 126 -12.38 -14.56 10.16
CA ALA A 126 -11.86 -13.21 10.13
C ALA A 126 -12.92 -12.16 9.72
N ASP A 127 -12.99 -11.07 10.49
CA ASP A 127 -13.71 -9.85 10.11
C ASP A 127 -12.84 -8.92 9.24
N ILE A 128 -11.52 -8.97 9.46
CA ILE A 128 -10.52 -8.23 8.68
C ILE A 128 -9.38 -9.18 8.33
N ILE A 129 -8.99 -9.22 7.05
CA ILE A 129 -7.89 -10.01 6.53
C ILE A 129 -6.82 -9.06 6.01
N CYS A 130 -5.57 -9.23 6.44
CA CYS A 130 -4.43 -8.51 5.90
C CYS A 130 -3.48 -9.49 5.23
N THR A 131 -3.29 -9.38 3.93
CA THR A 131 -2.34 -10.20 3.17
C THR A 131 -1.12 -9.35 2.81
N CYS A 132 0.05 -9.87 3.18
CA CYS A 132 1.35 -9.24 2.92
C CYS A 132 2.34 -10.30 2.43
N VAL A 133 1.86 -11.21 1.58
CA VAL A 133 2.60 -12.37 1.09
C VAL A 133 2.92 -12.16 -0.39
N PRO A 134 4.18 -12.24 -0.81
CA PRO A 134 4.56 -12.16 -2.23
C PRO A 134 4.21 -13.48 -2.95
N SER A 135 2.92 -13.82 -2.97
CA SER A 135 2.42 -15.07 -3.55
C SER A 135 2.16 -14.93 -5.04
N THR A 136 2.30 -16.02 -5.78
CA THR A 136 1.92 -16.13 -7.20
C THR A 136 0.63 -16.92 -7.41
N ALA A 137 -0.06 -17.27 -6.31
CA ALA A 137 -1.33 -17.99 -6.30
C ALA A 137 -2.21 -17.48 -5.15
N PRO A 138 -3.55 -17.50 -5.29
CA PRO A 138 -4.45 -17.10 -4.21
C PRO A 138 -4.13 -17.78 -2.88
N LEU A 139 -4.16 -17.01 -1.79
CA LEU A 139 -3.87 -17.50 -0.44
C LEU A 139 -5.06 -18.23 0.19
N PHE A 140 -6.27 -17.98 -0.31
CA PHE A 140 -7.53 -18.52 0.17
C PHE A 140 -8.54 -18.60 -0.97
N ASP A 141 -9.55 -19.46 -0.78
CA ASP A 141 -10.70 -19.55 -1.66
C ASP A 141 -11.71 -18.45 -1.36
N ALA A 142 -12.39 -17.93 -2.38
CA ALA A 142 -13.36 -16.86 -2.21
C ALA A 142 -14.51 -17.30 -1.30
N GLU A 143 -14.89 -18.58 -1.37
CA GLU A 143 -15.95 -19.25 -0.62
C GLU A 143 -15.72 -19.27 0.89
N ASP A 144 -14.47 -19.13 1.33
CA ASP A 144 -14.13 -19.06 2.74
C ASP A 144 -14.43 -17.67 3.34
N LEU A 145 -14.69 -16.66 2.51
CA LEU A 145 -14.91 -15.29 2.97
C LEU A 145 -16.26 -15.13 3.68
N LYS A 146 -16.18 -14.77 4.96
CA LYS A 146 -17.31 -14.31 5.76
C LYS A 146 -18.06 -13.16 5.07
N ALA A 147 -19.38 -13.09 5.26
CA ALA A 147 -20.13 -11.90 4.91
C ALA A 147 -19.67 -10.72 5.80
N GLY A 148 -19.49 -9.53 5.23
CA GLY A 148 -19.03 -8.37 6.00
C GLY A 148 -17.51 -8.18 6.04
N VAL A 149 -16.71 -9.14 5.56
CA VAL A 149 -15.25 -9.10 5.70
C VAL A 149 -14.61 -7.94 4.93
N HIS A 150 -13.59 -7.33 5.53
CA HIS A 150 -12.70 -6.38 4.88
C HIS A 150 -11.34 -7.01 4.59
N ILE A 151 -10.77 -6.76 3.41
CA ILE A 151 -9.48 -7.32 3.00
C ILE A 151 -8.51 -6.18 2.68
N ASN A 152 -7.33 -6.18 3.29
CA ASN A 152 -6.17 -5.36 2.93
C ASN A 152 -5.16 -6.22 2.18
N ALA A 153 -5.06 -6.07 0.86
CA ALA A 153 -4.16 -6.85 0.00
C ALA A 153 -2.95 -6.03 -0.44
N ILE A 154 -1.77 -6.35 0.10
CA ILE A 154 -0.55 -5.53 0.01
C ILE A 154 0.61 -6.28 -0.64
N GLY A 155 0.67 -7.61 -0.51
CA GLY A 155 1.83 -8.42 -0.88
C GLY A 155 2.03 -8.64 -2.36
N SER A 156 0.99 -8.55 -3.20
CA SER A 156 1.12 -8.66 -4.66
C SER A 156 1.33 -7.29 -5.32
N TYR A 157 2.51 -7.08 -5.91
CA TYR A 157 2.92 -5.83 -6.57
C TYR A 157 3.62 -6.08 -7.92
N THR A 158 3.49 -7.29 -8.48
CA THR A 158 3.93 -7.60 -9.85
C THR A 158 2.83 -8.33 -10.61
N PRO A 159 2.77 -8.24 -11.96
CA PRO A 159 1.68 -8.85 -12.74
C PRO A 159 1.53 -10.37 -12.57
N SER A 160 2.59 -11.05 -12.15
CA SER A 160 2.61 -12.49 -11.87
C SER A 160 2.16 -12.86 -10.44
N MET A 161 2.04 -11.89 -9.54
CA MET A 161 1.67 -12.13 -8.15
C MET A 161 0.16 -12.08 -7.95
N GLN A 162 -0.35 -12.93 -7.07
CA GLN A 162 -1.76 -13.01 -6.70
C GLN A 162 -1.88 -13.35 -5.22
N GLU A 163 -2.65 -12.55 -4.46
CA GLU A 163 -2.98 -12.86 -3.06
C GLU A 163 -4.39 -13.40 -2.88
N PHE A 164 -5.30 -13.08 -3.80
CA PHE A 164 -6.70 -13.51 -3.78
C PHE A 164 -7.18 -13.91 -5.17
N PRO A 165 -8.26 -14.71 -5.27
CA PRO A 165 -8.77 -15.17 -6.56
C PRO A 165 -9.27 -13.99 -7.44
N PRO A 166 -8.83 -13.86 -8.70
CA PRO A 166 -9.31 -12.80 -9.61
C PRO A 166 -10.84 -12.81 -9.81
N SER A 167 -11.47 -13.99 -9.68
CA SER A 167 -12.93 -14.16 -9.74
C SER A 167 -13.68 -13.36 -8.67
N LEU A 168 -13.04 -13.03 -7.54
CA LEU A 168 -13.63 -12.25 -6.45
C LEU A 168 -14.03 -10.84 -6.89
N ILE A 169 -13.25 -10.24 -7.79
CA ILE A 169 -13.43 -8.85 -8.25
C ILE A 169 -13.81 -8.75 -9.73
N SER A 170 -13.74 -9.86 -10.47
CA SER A 170 -14.01 -9.86 -11.90
C SER A 170 -15.47 -9.50 -12.20
N PRO A 171 -15.73 -8.51 -13.08
CA PRO A 171 -17.10 -8.15 -13.48
C PRO A 171 -17.76 -9.25 -14.31
N SER A 172 -16.96 -10.05 -15.02
CA SER A 172 -17.42 -11.06 -15.98
C SER A 172 -17.36 -12.50 -15.44
N ALA A 173 -16.84 -12.72 -14.23
CA ALA A 173 -16.71 -14.07 -13.70
C ALA A 173 -18.10 -14.74 -13.57
N PRO A 174 -18.30 -15.95 -14.13
CA PRO A 174 -19.55 -16.67 -14.00
C PRO A 174 -19.85 -16.88 -12.51
N SER A 175 -21.06 -16.53 -12.09
CA SER A 175 -21.52 -16.83 -10.73
C SER A 175 -21.70 -18.35 -10.65
N THR A 176 -20.82 -19.05 -9.94
CA THR A 176 -20.99 -20.49 -9.66
C THR A 176 -22.23 -20.73 -8.78
N SER A 177 -22.62 -19.72 -7.99
CA SER A 177 -23.87 -19.61 -7.24
C SER A 177 -24.26 -18.14 -7.12
N PRO A 178 -25.56 -17.78 -6.99
CA PRO A 178 -25.99 -16.44 -6.58
C PRO A 178 -25.38 -15.97 -5.26
N SER A 179 -24.93 -16.91 -4.42
CA SER A 179 -24.30 -16.66 -3.12
C SER A 179 -22.77 -16.55 -3.16
N SER A 180 -22.13 -16.74 -4.33
CA SER A 180 -20.67 -16.72 -4.44
C SER A 180 -20.13 -15.34 -4.01
N PRO A 181 -19.09 -15.29 -3.15
CA PRO A 181 -18.51 -14.02 -2.70
C PRO A 181 -17.97 -13.19 -3.86
N ARG A 182 -18.35 -11.90 -3.89
CA ARG A 182 -17.94 -10.92 -4.90
C ARG A 182 -17.74 -9.55 -4.26
N ILE A 183 -16.77 -8.81 -4.79
CA ILE A 183 -16.44 -7.44 -4.40
C ILE A 183 -16.44 -6.59 -5.67
N PRO A 184 -17.56 -5.92 -6.00
CA PRO A 184 -17.74 -5.27 -7.29
C PRO A 184 -16.92 -3.99 -7.45
N THR A 185 -16.60 -3.31 -6.35
CA THR A 185 -15.80 -2.09 -6.32
C THR A 185 -14.63 -2.28 -5.37
N VAL A 186 -13.41 -1.97 -5.84
CA VAL A 186 -12.16 -2.12 -5.08
C VAL A 186 -11.59 -0.76 -4.74
N LEU A 187 -11.19 -0.58 -3.48
CA LEU A 187 -10.44 0.58 -3.04
C LEU A 187 -8.96 0.38 -3.40
N THR A 188 -8.30 1.39 -3.95
CA THR A 188 -6.88 1.33 -4.36
C THR A 188 -6.07 2.44 -3.71
N ASP A 189 -4.76 2.25 -3.57
CA ASP A 189 -3.85 3.35 -3.26
C ASP A 189 -3.65 4.26 -4.46
N SER A 190 -3.38 3.67 -5.63
CA SER A 190 -3.37 4.33 -6.93
C SER A 190 -3.92 3.40 -8.00
N THR A 191 -4.99 3.82 -8.65
CA THR A 191 -5.64 3.09 -9.74
C THR A 191 -4.69 2.76 -10.88
N PRO A 192 -3.93 3.72 -11.47
CA PRO A 192 -3.00 3.40 -12.55
C PRO A 192 -1.89 2.44 -12.10
N ALA A 193 -1.34 2.61 -10.89
CA ALA A 193 -0.30 1.72 -10.40
C ALA A 193 -0.83 0.31 -10.13
N CYS A 194 -1.98 0.18 -9.47
CA CYS A 194 -2.65 -1.11 -9.24
C CYS A 194 -2.98 -1.83 -10.54
N LEU A 195 -3.50 -1.14 -11.57
CA LEU A 195 -3.80 -1.75 -12.87
C LEU A 195 -2.53 -2.17 -13.63
N ALA A 196 -1.40 -1.51 -13.40
CA ALA A 196 -0.13 -1.86 -14.03
C ALA A 196 0.58 -3.04 -13.33
N GLU A 197 0.32 -3.25 -12.04
CA GLU A 197 1.17 -4.10 -11.19
C GLU A 197 0.44 -5.22 -10.44
N ALA A 198 -0.80 -5.03 -10.02
CA ALA A 198 -1.51 -6.04 -9.23
C ALA A 198 -2.02 -7.17 -10.13
N GLY A 199 -1.36 -8.33 -10.10
CA GLY A 199 -1.65 -9.46 -10.99
C GLY A 199 -3.09 -9.95 -10.90
N GLU A 200 -3.71 -9.94 -9.72
CA GLU A 200 -5.14 -10.25 -9.53
C GLU A 200 -6.10 -9.27 -10.24
N LEU A 201 -5.82 -7.96 -10.26
CA LEU A 201 -6.64 -6.96 -10.97
C LEU A 201 -6.47 -7.10 -12.47
N ILE A 202 -5.23 -7.33 -12.93
CA ILE A 202 -4.90 -7.58 -14.33
C ILE A 202 -5.59 -8.85 -14.83
N ALA A 203 -5.47 -9.94 -14.09
CA ALA A 203 -6.10 -11.22 -14.42
C ALA A 203 -7.63 -11.14 -14.40
N ALA A 204 -8.21 -10.34 -13.51
CA ALA A 204 -9.65 -10.10 -13.45
C ALA A 204 -10.17 -9.22 -14.60
N GLN A 205 -9.27 -8.53 -15.32
CA GLN A 205 -9.60 -7.52 -16.33
C GLN A 205 -10.57 -6.46 -15.78
N ILE A 206 -10.35 -6.04 -14.54
CA ILE A 206 -11.23 -5.08 -13.87
C ILE A 206 -11.10 -3.70 -14.55
N PRO A 207 -12.20 -3.05 -14.95
CA PRO A 207 -12.15 -1.72 -15.51
C PRO A 207 -11.88 -0.67 -14.43
N ALA A 208 -11.23 0.44 -14.79
CA ALA A 208 -10.94 1.54 -13.87
C ALA A 208 -12.21 2.13 -13.19
N SER A 209 -13.38 2.01 -13.81
CA SER A 209 -14.66 2.45 -13.24
C SER A 209 -15.12 1.65 -12.02
N HIS A 210 -14.51 0.49 -11.77
CA HIS A 210 -14.73 -0.34 -10.58
C HIS A 210 -13.67 -0.09 -9.50
N LEU A 211 -12.76 0.86 -9.71
CA LEU A 211 -11.71 1.21 -8.77
C LEU A 211 -11.99 2.60 -8.18
N VAL A 212 -11.76 2.73 -6.88
CA VAL A 212 -11.84 4.00 -6.17
C VAL A 212 -10.50 4.23 -5.49
N GLU A 213 -9.80 5.30 -5.83
CA GLU A 213 -8.57 5.66 -5.12
C GLU A 213 -8.94 6.22 -3.74
N LEU A 214 -8.34 5.67 -2.67
CA LEU A 214 -8.57 6.08 -1.28
C LEU A 214 -8.37 7.59 -1.11
N GLY A 215 -7.36 8.14 -1.77
CA GLY A 215 -7.08 9.56 -1.84
C GLY A 215 -8.22 10.47 -2.25
N THR A 216 -9.13 9.98 -3.10
CA THR A 216 -10.27 10.76 -3.59
C THR A 216 -11.35 10.94 -2.54
N LEU A 217 -11.39 10.05 -1.55
CA LEU A 217 -12.40 10.06 -0.49
C LEU A 217 -12.01 10.96 0.69
N LEU A 218 -10.78 11.45 0.73
CA LEU A 218 -10.20 12.11 1.89
C LEU A 218 -10.04 13.61 1.66
N ASP A 219 -10.37 14.40 2.68
CA ASP A 219 -10.00 15.79 2.73
C ASP A 219 -8.49 15.93 3.00
N PRO A 220 -7.73 16.68 2.17
CA PRO A 220 -6.29 16.79 2.33
C PRO A 220 -5.86 17.50 3.61
N ALA A 221 -6.70 18.40 4.15
CA ALA A 221 -6.37 19.21 5.32
C ALA A 221 -6.67 18.45 6.62
N SER A 222 -7.84 17.81 6.73
CA SER A 222 -8.21 17.06 7.94
C SER A 222 -7.75 15.61 7.90
N GLY A 223 -7.58 15.02 6.72
CA GLY A 223 -7.36 13.58 6.55
C GLY A 223 -8.62 12.74 6.83
N GLU A 224 -9.76 13.36 7.09
CA GLU A 224 -11.02 12.66 7.27
C GLU A 224 -11.72 12.41 5.94
N ALA A 225 -12.72 11.52 5.94
CA ALA A 225 -13.56 11.34 4.77
C ALA A 225 -14.29 12.65 4.43
N ARG A 226 -14.31 13.03 3.14
CA ARG A 226 -15.05 14.21 2.69
C ARG A 226 -16.55 14.01 2.95
N GLN A 227 -17.20 15.07 3.42
CA GLN A 227 -18.63 15.08 3.73
C GLN A 227 -19.43 15.65 2.54
N ASP A 228 -19.29 15.03 1.37
CA ASP A 228 -20.03 15.38 0.17
C ASP A 228 -20.77 14.17 -0.42
N ALA A 229 -21.84 14.45 -1.16
CA ALA A 229 -22.74 13.42 -1.69
C ALA A 229 -22.04 12.44 -2.65
N GLU A 230 -20.98 12.88 -3.33
CA GLU A 230 -20.19 12.03 -4.23
C GLU A 230 -19.38 11.00 -3.44
N THR A 231 -18.70 11.45 -2.38
CA THR A 231 -17.92 10.60 -1.47
C THR A 231 -18.82 9.60 -0.75
N GLU A 232 -19.98 10.03 -0.26
CA GLU A 232 -20.98 9.14 0.33
C GLU A 232 -21.45 8.06 -0.65
N ALA A 233 -21.75 8.44 -1.91
CA ALA A 233 -22.15 7.48 -2.94
C ALA A 233 -21.03 6.48 -3.27
N ARG A 234 -19.78 6.92 -3.34
CA ARG A 234 -18.61 6.04 -3.56
C ARG A 234 -18.40 5.07 -2.40
N ILE A 235 -18.50 5.55 -1.16
CA ILE A 235 -18.43 4.70 0.04
C ILE A 235 -19.58 3.68 0.06
N GLY A 236 -20.78 4.09 -0.37
CA GLY A 236 -21.92 3.18 -0.53
C GLY A 236 -21.62 2.01 -1.48
N LYS A 237 -21.00 2.30 -2.63
CA LYS A 237 -20.57 1.25 -3.60
C LYS A 237 -19.50 0.32 -3.05
N LEU A 238 -18.54 0.83 -2.28
CA LEU A 238 -17.49 0.01 -1.65
C LEU A 238 -18.04 -0.98 -0.63
N ARG A 239 -19.21 -0.67 -0.05
CA ARG A 239 -19.92 -1.53 0.92
C ARG A 239 -20.99 -2.39 0.26
N GLU A 240 -21.17 -2.30 -1.06
CA GLU A 240 -22.14 -3.10 -1.78
C GLU A 240 -21.86 -4.60 -1.55
N ARG A 241 -22.90 -5.37 -1.20
CA ARG A 241 -22.79 -6.80 -0.83
C ARG A 241 -21.97 -7.10 0.44
N GLY A 242 -21.65 -6.06 1.22
CA GLY A 242 -21.08 -6.15 2.56
C GLY A 242 -19.59 -6.50 2.63
N ARG A 243 -18.95 -6.94 1.54
CA ARG A 243 -17.51 -7.25 1.52
C ARG A 243 -16.75 -6.11 0.87
N SER A 244 -15.58 -5.78 1.39
CA SER A 244 -14.76 -4.69 0.87
C SER A 244 -13.30 -5.10 0.76
N LEU A 245 -12.60 -4.51 -0.22
CA LEU A 245 -11.20 -4.83 -0.48
C LEU A 245 -10.44 -3.54 -0.76
N PHE A 246 -9.34 -3.35 -0.03
CA PHE A 246 -8.31 -2.38 -0.31
C PHE A 246 -7.10 -3.07 -0.93
N LYS A 247 -6.74 -2.64 -2.14
CA LYS A 247 -5.53 -3.07 -2.84
C LYS A 247 -4.48 -1.99 -2.75
N CYS A 248 -3.28 -2.38 -2.34
CA CYS A 248 -2.12 -1.51 -2.28
C CYS A 248 -0.96 -2.16 -3.02
N VAL A 249 -0.31 -1.41 -3.91
CA VAL A 249 0.99 -1.80 -4.49
C VAL A 249 2.13 -0.94 -3.94
N GLY A 250 1.79 0.19 -3.31
CA GLY A 250 2.71 1.15 -2.73
C GLY A 250 3.30 2.08 -3.78
N ILE A 251 3.03 3.38 -3.64
CA ILE A 251 3.52 4.42 -4.57
C ILE A 251 4.64 5.26 -3.96
N GLY A 252 5.45 5.91 -4.81
CA GLY A 252 6.57 6.75 -4.37
C GLY A 252 6.14 7.85 -3.41
N GLY A 253 4.97 8.46 -3.62
CA GLY A 253 4.44 9.51 -2.73
C GLY A 253 4.31 9.09 -1.27
N MET A 254 4.02 7.82 -0.98
CA MET A 254 3.98 7.34 0.41
C MET A 254 5.36 7.40 1.08
N ASP A 255 6.41 7.10 0.32
CA ASP A 255 7.80 7.15 0.80
C ASP A 255 8.28 8.59 0.95
N VAL A 256 7.93 9.46 0.00
CA VAL A 256 8.32 10.88 0.05
C VAL A 256 7.69 11.58 1.24
N ALA A 257 6.41 11.30 1.54
CA ALA A 257 5.74 11.91 2.69
C ALA A 257 6.39 11.52 4.03
N ILE A 258 6.65 10.23 4.26
CA ILE A 258 7.31 9.81 5.50
C ILE A 258 8.77 10.27 5.57
N THR A 259 9.47 10.28 4.43
CA THR A 259 10.86 10.77 4.38
C THR A 259 10.93 12.26 4.70
N LYS A 260 10.03 13.09 4.14
CA LYS A 260 9.92 14.51 4.47
C LYS A 260 9.77 14.70 5.97
N LEU A 261 8.80 14.02 6.58
CA LEU A 261 8.54 14.13 8.02
C LEU A 261 9.77 13.77 8.85
N VAL A 262 10.48 12.69 8.49
CA VAL A 262 11.68 12.25 9.20
C VAL A 262 12.84 13.23 9.02
N VAL A 263 13.05 13.77 7.82
CA VAL A 263 14.11 14.74 7.54
C VAL A 263 13.86 16.05 8.27
N ASP A 264 12.64 16.59 8.18
CA ASP A 264 12.29 17.85 8.83
C ASP A 264 12.39 17.73 10.37
N GLU A 265 11.97 16.60 10.95
CA GLU A 265 12.12 16.35 12.39
C GLU A 265 13.58 16.15 12.80
N ALA A 266 14.38 15.44 12.00
CA ALA A 266 15.82 15.29 12.25
C ALA A 266 16.52 16.65 12.23
N GLU A 267 16.20 17.53 11.28
CA GLU A 267 16.73 18.90 11.23
C GLU A 267 16.30 19.71 12.45
N ARG A 268 15.03 19.63 12.85
CA ARG A 268 14.50 20.31 14.05
C ARG A 268 15.22 19.88 15.32
N LEU A 269 15.56 18.60 15.43
CA LEU A 269 16.26 18.02 16.57
C LEU A 269 17.79 18.12 16.48
N GLY A 270 18.34 18.62 15.36
CA GLY A 270 19.79 18.67 15.13
C GLY A 270 20.44 17.28 14.98
N LEU A 271 19.69 16.29 14.49
CA LEU A 271 20.15 14.93 14.26
C LEU A 271 20.70 14.76 12.82
N GLY A 272 21.56 13.75 12.65
CA GLY A 272 22.19 13.42 11.37
C GLY A 272 23.58 14.02 11.20
N ALA A 273 24.14 13.91 10.00
CA ALA A 273 25.46 14.43 9.66
C ALA A 273 25.39 15.23 8.35
N ARG A 274 26.06 16.38 8.32
CA ARG A 274 26.26 17.15 7.08
C ARG A 274 27.51 16.62 6.37
N VAL A 275 27.34 16.21 5.12
CA VAL A 275 28.41 15.73 4.26
C VAL A 275 28.46 16.64 3.04
N ALA A 276 29.65 17.16 2.72
CA ALA A 276 29.86 17.86 1.46
C ALA A 276 29.86 16.82 0.33
N PHE A 277 28.96 17.00 -0.64
CA PHE A 277 28.75 16.12 -1.78
C PHE A 277 29.09 16.86 -3.07
#